data_AF-A0A8S1KQ41-F1
#
_entry.id   AF-A0A8S1KQ41-F1
#
_cell.length_a   1.000
_cell.length_b   1.000
_cell.length_c   1.000
_cell.angle_alpha   90.00
_cell.angle_beta   90.00
_cell.angle_gamma   90.00
#
_symmetry.space_group_name_H-M   'P 1'
#
loop_
_entity.id
_entity.type
_entity.pdbx_description
1 polymer ?
#
loop_
_entity_poly.entity_id
_entity_poly.type
_entity_poly.pdbx_seq_one_letter_code
_entity_poly.pdbx_strand_id
1 'polypeptide(L)'
;MTSIQQNSQVERPQEELKNNNSTSPRDSDSSDSSYDFVKDLNQKSNLKRTPEEDQELLQKYKGKHGLKYQKISNEQRQKLIKQITTTGCTIKNAARDLNINFSTAKAIMQIFRREGRMTKKLKRDKTQQELKKAEILIQGDKQNFKSEVGLTKQEQCQMRQNTVQDNLDTIHIQLVEEQNRNQAILIQQLKTQNLYLQGRANQFQQEKQQLNQNYSYLTIQYNQLQQMVRYAMPQYHQPYLF
;
A
#
# COMPACT_ATOMS: atom_id res chain seq x y z
N MET A 1 -55.39 -11.70 50.18
CA MET A 1 -55.28 -10.23 50.23
C MET A 1 -53.84 -9.85 49.92
N THR A 2 -53.55 -9.44 48.70
CA THR A 2 -52.29 -8.79 48.33
C THR A 2 -52.60 -7.80 47.20
N SER A 3 -52.41 -6.53 47.54
CA SER A 3 -52.80 -5.34 46.79
C SER A 3 -51.90 -5.07 45.59
N ILE A 4 -52.56 -4.77 44.48
CA ILE A 4 -52.02 -4.10 43.29
C ILE A 4 -51.63 -2.67 43.67
N GLN A 5 -50.40 -2.27 43.35
CA GLN A 5 -50.09 -0.85 43.17
C GLN A 5 -49.20 -0.71 41.94
N GLN A 6 -49.81 -0.20 40.87
CA GLN A 6 -49.16 0.34 39.70
C GLN A 6 -48.54 1.69 40.08
N ASN A 7 -47.33 1.97 39.60
CA ASN A 7 -47.05 3.28 38.98
C ASN A 7 -45.83 3.22 38.07
N SER A 8 -46.15 3.50 36.82
CA SER A 8 -45.32 3.85 35.67
C SER A 8 -44.26 4.91 35.96
N GLN A 9 -43.03 4.71 35.48
CA GLN A 9 -42.30 5.76 34.75
C GLN A 9 -41.56 5.13 33.57
N VAL A 10 -41.97 5.58 32.39
CA VAL A 10 -41.42 5.30 31.08
C VAL A 10 -40.47 6.44 30.76
N GLU A 11 -39.16 6.18 30.72
CA GLU A 11 -38.22 7.04 30.00
C GLU A 11 -37.81 6.33 28.70
N ARG A 12 -38.13 7.02 27.61
CA ARG A 12 -37.98 6.60 26.21
C ARG A 12 -36.71 7.28 25.69
N PRO A 13 -35.69 6.55 25.18
CA PRO A 13 -34.63 7.15 24.39
C PRO A 13 -35.15 7.46 22.99
N GLN A 14 -35.01 8.71 22.54
CA GLN A 14 -35.20 9.08 21.14
C GLN A 14 -33.96 8.67 20.34
N GLU A 15 -34.15 7.78 19.37
CA GLU A 15 -33.36 7.72 18.15
C GLU A 15 -34.31 7.74 16.95
N GLU A 16 -33.73 8.00 15.77
CA GLU A 16 -34.30 8.15 14.43
C GLU A 16 -34.45 9.61 13.95
N LEU A 17 -33.99 10.03 12.77
CA LEU A 17 -33.41 9.35 11.61
C LEU A 17 -32.69 10.41 10.75
N LYS A 18 -31.57 10.02 10.13
CA LYS A 18 -30.98 10.71 8.97
C LYS A 18 -31.79 10.35 7.72
N ASN A 19 -32.02 11.30 6.82
CA ASN A 19 -32.11 11.00 5.37
C ASN A 19 -31.90 12.25 4.48
N ASN A 20 -30.79 12.19 3.73
CA ASN A 20 -30.61 12.36 2.29
C ASN A 20 -30.88 13.70 1.54
N ASN A 21 -29.80 14.11 0.86
CA ASN A 21 -29.69 14.57 -0.54
C ASN A 21 -30.47 15.80 -1.00
N SER A 22 -29.72 16.90 -1.22
CA SER A 22 -29.93 17.85 -2.33
C SER A 22 -28.66 18.69 -2.53
N THR A 23 -27.69 18.16 -3.28
CA THR A 23 -26.62 18.97 -3.87
C THR A 23 -26.89 19.11 -5.36
N SER A 24 -27.25 20.33 -5.75
CA SER A 24 -27.48 20.75 -7.13
C SER A 24 -26.20 20.64 -7.97
N PRO A 25 -26.31 20.25 -9.26
CA PRO A 25 -25.24 20.44 -10.23
C PRO A 25 -25.31 21.89 -10.72
N ARG A 26 -24.19 22.61 -10.68
CA ARG A 26 -24.06 23.87 -11.41
C ARG A 26 -22.73 23.86 -12.15
N ASP A 27 -22.88 23.90 -13.47
CA ASP A 27 -21.85 23.85 -14.47
C ASP A 27 -20.78 24.91 -14.24
N SER A 28 -19.52 24.50 -14.34
CA SER A 28 -18.38 25.39 -14.48
C SER A 28 -17.61 24.93 -15.70
N ASP A 29 -17.96 25.53 -16.83
CA ASP A 29 -17.14 25.61 -18.04
C ASP A 29 -15.81 26.29 -17.68
N SER A 30 -14.84 25.48 -17.28
CA SER A 30 -13.44 25.87 -17.20
C SER A 30 -12.78 25.47 -18.51
N SER A 31 -12.63 26.45 -19.39
CA SER A 31 -11.92 26.37 -20.66
C SER A 31 -10.55 25.70 -20.51
N ASP A 32 -10.45 24.45 -20.97
CA ASP A 32 -9.18 23.75 -21.14
C ASP A 32 -8.53 24.27 -22.43
N SER A 33 -7.78 25.36 -22.28
CA SER A 33 -6.78 25.79 -23.26
C SER A 33 -5.69 24.72 -23.30
N SER A 34 -5.90 23.72 -24.15
CA SER A 34 -4.92 22.70 -24.52
C SER A 34 -3.72 23.37 -25.20
N TYR A 35 -2.83 23.92 -24.38
CA TYR A 35 -1.53 24.43 -24.78
C TYR A 35 -0.60 23.24 -25.05
N ASP A 36 -0.51 22.88 -26.33
CA ASP A 36 0.20 21.74 -26.87
C ASP A 36 1.73 21.97 -26.86
N PHE A 37 2.37 21.71 -25.71
CA PHE A 37 3.80 21.96 -25.46
C PHE A 37 4.75 20.91 -26.09
N VAL A 38 4.22 19.94 -26.85
CA VAL A 38 4.99 18.77 -27.30
C VAL A 38 5.66 18.98 -28.67
N LYS A 39 5.46 20.11 -29.35
CA LYS A 39 5.97 20.29 -30.73
C LYS A 39 7.35 20.92 -30.91
N ASP A 40 7.98 21.48 -29.88
CA ASP A 40 9.23 22.24 -30.08
C ASP A 40 10.52 21.58 -29.56
N LEU A 41 10.48 20.39 -28.96
CA LEU A 41 11.71 19.76 -28.44
C LEU A 41 12.49 18.92 -29.46
N ASN A 42 12.05 18.86 -30.72
CA ASN A 42 12.63 17.96 -31.71
C ASN A 42 13.17 18.63 -32.97
N GLN A 43 13.39 19.95 -32.95
CA GLN A 43 14.10 20.61 -34.05
C GLN A 43 15.28 21.45 -33.54
N LYS A 44 16.47 20.96 -33.91
CA LYS A 44 17.76 21.67 -34.01
C LYS A 44 18.51 21.93 -32.71
N SER A 45 19.63 21.23 -32.53
CA SER A 45 20.96 21.85 -32.66
C SER A 45 22.09 20.87 -32.32
N ASN A 46 22.60 20.18 -33.35
CA ASN A 46 23.96 19.65 -33.35
C ASN A 46 24.95 20.79 -33.66
N LEU A 47 24.96 21.85 -32.86
CA LEU A 47 26.02 22.87 -32.91
C LEU A 47 26.85 22.72 -31.63
N LYS A 48 28.13 22.39 -31.81
CA LYS A 48 29.14 22.38 -30.75
C LYS A 48 29.21 23.79 -30.16
N ARG A 49 28.52 24.00 -29.04
CA ARG A 49 28.54 25.24 -28.28
C ARG A 49 29.85 25.33 -27.50
N THR A 50 30.48 26.50 -27.49
CA THR A 50 31.75 26.73 -26.81
C THR A 50 31.53 26.79 -25.29
N PRO A 51 32.53 26.39 -24.47
CA PRO A 51 32.39 26.36 -23.01
C PRO A 51 32.16 27.76 -22.37
N GLU A 52 32.45 28.84 -23.09
CA GLU A 52 32.19 30.22 -22.63
C GLU A 52 30.72 30.64 -22.79
N GLU A 53 30.05 30.25 -23.88
CA GLU A 53 28.62 30.55 -24.08
C GLU A 53 27.73 29.82 -23.06
N ASP A 54 28.14 28.63 -22.62
CA ASP A 54 27.45 27.87 -21.57
C ASP A 54 27.60 28.56 -20.19
N GLN A 55 28.72 29.24 -19.92
CA GLN A 55 28.87 30.01 -18.67
C GLN A 55 28.03 31.30 -18.68
N GLU A 56 27.92 31.97 -19.83
CA GLU A 56 27.13 33.19 -19.97
C GLU A 56 25.61 32.90 -19.87
N LEU A 57 25.14 31.80 -20.47
CA LEU A 57 23.77 31.30 -20.28
C LEU A 57 23.51 30.93 -18.81
N LEU A 58 24.47 30.32 -18.10
CA LEU A 58 24.31 30.00 -16.68
C LEU A 58 24.15 31.24 -15.78
N GLN A 59 24.75 32.38 -16.14
CA GLN A 59 24.58 33.63 -15.41
C GLN A 59 23.24 34.30 -15.72
N LYS A 60 22.77 34.22 -16.97
CA LYS A 60 21.50 34.81 -17.42
C LYS A 60 20.25 34.11 -16.88
N TYR A 61 20.37 32.82 -16.50
CA TYR A 61 19.26 32.02 -15.94
C TYR A 61 19.23 31.95 -14.39
N LYS A 62 19.96 32.81 -13.67
CA LYS A 62 19.76 33.02 -12.22
C LYS A 62 18.50 33.84 -11.93
N GLY A 63 17.35 33.35 -12.39
CA GLY A 63 16.05 33.80 -11.90
C GLY A 63 15.85 33.40 -10.42
N LYS A 64 15.10 34.21 -9.68
CA LYS A 64 14.82 34.18 -8.23
C LYS A 64 14.37 32.85 -7.60
N HIS A 65 14.19 31.76 -8.37
CA HIS A 65 13.80 30.44 -7.86
C HIS A 65 14.57 29.25 -8.50
N GLY A 66 15.78 29.48 -9.00
CA GLY A 66 16.66 28.42 -9.51
C GLY A 66 17.34 27.58 -8.43
N LEU A 67 16.60 26.99 -7.48
CA LEU A 67 17.14 26.00 -6.56
C LEU A 67 17.45 24.71 -7.35
N LYS A 68 18.64 24.64 -7.92
CA LYS A 68 19.16 23.41 -8.52
C LYS A 68 19.13 22.32 -7.44
N TYR A 69 18.38 21.24 -7.68
CA TYR A 69 18.31 20.11 -6.77
C TYR A 69 19.71 19.62 -6.41
N GLN A 70 19.99 19.50 -5.12
CA GLN A 70 21.25 18.98 -4.63
C GLN A 70 21.44 17.54 -5.14
N LYS A 71 22.54 17.29 -5.84
CA LYS A 71 22.90 15.95 -6.32
C LYS A 71 23.37 15.11 -5.12
N ILE A 72 22.56 14.14 -4.70
CA ILE A 72 22.90 13.24 -3.60
C ILE A 72 23.82 12.12 -4.10
N SER A 73 24.92 11.83 -3.40
CA SER A 73 25.82 10.72 -3.73
C SER A 73 25.26 9.35 -3.30
N ASN A 74 25.82 8.26 -3.82
CA ASN A 74 25.44 6.91 -3.35
C ASN A 74 25.79 6.70 -1.87
N GLU A 75 26.90 7.26 -1.41
CA GLU A 75 27.32 7.18 -0.01
C GLU A 75 26.34 7.90 0.92
N GLN A 76 25.90 9.11 0.56
CA GLN A 76 24.91 9.85 1.32
C GLN A 76 23.58 9.09 1.41
N ARG A 77 23.18 8.43 0.31
CA ARG A 77 22.00 7.55 0.27
C ARG A 77 22.13 6.38 1.24
N GLN A 78 23.28 5.71 1.25
CA GLN A 78 23.55 4.59 2.15
C GLN A 78 23.59 5.03 3.61
N LYS A 79 24.26 6.14 3.92
CA LYS A 79 24.31 6.72 5.28
C LYS A 79 22.92 7.06 5.78
N LEU A 80 22.09 7.71 4.96
CA LEU A 80 20.70 8.05 5.30
C LEU A 80 19.88 6.80 5.65
N ILE A 81 19.94 5.77 4.81
CA ILE A 81 19.21 4.52 5.02
C ILE A 81 19.69 3.85 6.31
N LYS A 82 21.01 3.68 6.48
CA LYS A 82 21.60 3.06 7.66
C LYS A 82 21.21 3.77 8.95
N GLN A 83 21.24 5.10 8.97
CA GLN A 83 20.91 5.89 10.16
C GLN A 83 19.43 5.67 10.56
N ILE A 84 18.52 5.68 9.59
CA ILE A 84 17.09 5.51 9.86
C ILE A 84 16.75 4.06 10.26
N THR A 85 17.37 3.06 9.63
CA THR A 85 17.09 1.65 9.93
C THR A 85 17.79 1.13 11.17
N THR A 86 19.03 1.55 11.42
CA THR A 86 19.88 1.03 12.51
C THR A 86 19.68 1.82 13.79
N THR A 87 19.64 3.14 13.70
CA THR A 87 19.54 4.04 14.86
C THR A 87 18.09 4.38 15.19
N GLY A 88 17.13 4.03 14.33
CA GLY A 88 15.70 4.33 14.53
C GLY A 88 15.36 5.82 14.48
N CYS A 89 16.25 6.67 13.96
CA CYS A 89 16.03 8.11 13.90
C CYS A 89 14.95 8.46 12.85
N THR A 90 14.20 9.53 13.10
CA THR A 90 13.19 9.99 12.14
C THR A 90 13.83 10.47 10.83
N ILE A 91 13.11 10.31 9.71
CA ILE A 91 13.56 10.75 8.38
C ILE A 91 13.96 12.25 8.40
N LYS A 92 13.24 13.06 9.18
CA LYS A 92 13.51 14.50 9.32
C LYS A 92 14.85 14.79 10.00
N ASN A 93 15.23 13.99 11.00
CA ASN A 93 16.50 14.18 11.71
C ASN A 93 17.68 13.73 10.84
N ALA A 94 17.62 12.53 10.28
CA ALA A 94 18.68 12.02 9.40
C ALA A 94 18.89 12.90 8.15
N ALA A 95 17.82 13.50 7.61
CA ALA A 95 17.91 14.43 6.49
C ALA A 95 18.67 15.72 6.85
N ARG A 96 18.46 16.24 8.06
CA ARG A 96 19.20 17.42 8.56
C ARG A 96 20.68 17.11 8.74
N ASP A 97 21.00 15.97 9.37
CA ASP A 97 22.38 15.58 9.66
C ASP A 97 23.21 15.38 8.39
N LEU A 98 22.58 14.87 7.33
CA LEU A 98 23.24 14.60 6.05
C LEU A 98 23.12 15.75 5.05
N ASN A 99 22.53 16.88 5.44
CA ASN A 99 22.24 18.04 4.59
C ASN A 99 21.54 17.62 3.29
N ILE A 100 20.45 16.87 3.42
CA ILE A 100 19.61 16.39 2.33
C ILE A 100 18.21 17.01 2.48
N ASN A 101 17.63 17.48 1.36
CA ASN A 101 16.25 17.94 1.35
C ASN A 101 15.28 16.86 1.83
N PHE A 102 14.35 17.22 2.72
CA PHE A 102 13.39 16.27 3.31
C PHE A 102 12.58 15.51 2.26
N SER A 103 12.17 16.18 1.18
CA SER A 103 11.46 15.55 0.05
C SER A 103 12.30 14.45 -0.61
N THR A 104 13.60 14.69 -0.79
CA THR A 104 14.51 13.72 -1.39
C THR A 104 14.80 12.56 -0.43
N ALA A 105 14.96 12.83 0.86
CA ALA A 105 15.11 11.79 1.88
C ALA A 105 13.87 10.88 1.94
N LYS A 106 12.66 11.47 1.86
CA LYS A 106 11.39 10.73 1.80
C LYS A 106 11.32 9.83 0.56
N ALA A 107 11.71 10.35 -0.62
CA ALA A 107 11.75 9.57 -1.85
C ALA A 107 12.77 8.42 -1.78
N ILE A 108 13.96 8.66 -1.22
CA ILE A 108 14.97 7.62 -0.99
C ILE A 108 14.42 6.52 -0.08
N MET A 109 13.81 6.88 1.05
CA MET A 109 13.27 5.92 2.01
C MET A 109 12.08 5.15 1.44
N GLN A 110 11.23 5.79 0.64
CA GLN A 110 10.13 5.12 -0.05
C GLN A 110 10.63 4.07 -1.06
N ILE A 111 11.65 4.43 -1.83
CA ILE A 111 12.31 3.49 -2.76
C ILE A 111 12.94 2.34 -1.97
N PHE A 112 13.65 2.63 -0.88
CA PHE A 112 14.26 1.60 -0.04
C PHE A 112 13.22 0.65 0.56
N ARG A 113 12.09 1.16 1.07
CA ARG A 113 11.00 0.32 1.60
C ARG A 113 10.31 -0.54 0.53
N ARG A 114 10.29 -0.08 -0.73
CA ARG A 114 9.64 -0.78 -1.84
C ARG A 114 10.57 -1.79 -2.54
N GLU A 115 11.83 -1.40 -2.76
CA GLU A 115 12.78 -2.12 -3.61
C GLU A 115 13.97 -2.69 -2.83
N GLY A 116 14.13 -2.40 -1.54
CA GLY A 116 15.32 -2.76 -0.74
C GLY A 116 16.61 -2.05 -1.15
N ARG A 117 16.56 -1.17 -2.15
CA ARG A 117 17.76 -0.68 -2.84
C ARG A 117 18.47 0.46 -2.09
N MET A 118 19.76 0.24 -1.78
CA MET A 118 20.62 1.23 -1.11
C MET A 118 21.40 2.16 -2.05
N THR A 119 21.62 1.78 -3.31
CA THR A 119 22.41 2.53 -4.30
C THR A 119 21.55 3.08 -5.45
N LYS A 120 22.03 4.05 -6.22
CA LYS A 120 21.33 4.46 -7.46
C LYS A 120 21.31 3.30 -8.46
N LYS A 121 20.30 3.27 -9.35
CA LYS A 121 20.23 2.28 -10.44
C LYS A 121 21.42 2.55 -11.35
N LEU A 122 22.29 1.57 -11.58
CA LEU A 122 23.16 1.67 -12.75
C LEU A 122 22.24 1.75 -13.98
N LYS A 123 22.46 2.77 -14.82
CA LYS A 123 21.86 2.75 -16.15
C LYS A 123 22.46 1.54 -16.86
N ARG A 124 21.60 0.72 -17.47
CA ARG A 124 22.05 -0.39 -18.31
C ARG A 124 22.72 0.26 -19.51
N ASP A 125 24.04 0.15 -19.63
CA ASP A 125 24.74 0.56 -20.84
C ASP A 125 24.16 -0.29 -21.98
N LYS A 126 23.35 0.33 -22.84
CA LYS A 126 22.75 -0.32 -24.01
C LYS A 126 23.78 -0.59 -25.13
N THR A 127 25.09 -0.49 -24.85
CA THR A 127 26.12 -0.41 -25.89
C THR A 127 27.22 -1.48 -25.80
N GLN A 128 27.06 -2.53 -24.98
CA GLN A 128 28.08 -3.60 -24.87
C GLN A 128 27.66 -4.99 -25.39
N GLN A 129 26.50 -5.12 -26.04
CA GLN A 129 26.10 -6.39 -26.68
C GLN A 129 26.40 -6.46 -28.18
N GLU A 130 26.78 -5.37 -28.85
CA GLU A 130 27.04 -5.36 -30.30
C GLU A 130 28.51 -5.56 -30.68
N LEU A 131 29.46 -5.50 -29.73
CA LEU A 131 30.90 -5.67 -30.02
C LEU A 131 31.45 -7.08 -29.71
N LYS A 132 30.62 -8.07 -29.37
CA LYS A 132 31.07 -9.45 -29.09
C LYS A 132 30.67 -10.48 -30.15
N LYS A 133 30.10 -10.06 -31.27
CA LYS A 133 29.70 -10.96 -32.37
C LYS A 133 30.49 -10.77 -33.68
N ALA A 134 31.54 -9.93 -33.71
CA ALA A 134 32.29 -9.63 -34.93
C ALA A 134 33.81 -9.83 -34.81
N GLU A 135 34.29 -10.72 -33.94
CA GLU A 135 35.74 -10.96 -33.80
C GLU A 135 36.10 -12.45 -33.57
N ILE A 136 35.37 -13.36 -34.21
CA ILE A 136 35.81 -14.76 -34.40
C ILE A 136 35.60 -15.15 -35.85
N LEU A 137 36.19 -14.39 -36.77
CA LEU A 137 36.50 -14.85 -38.11
C LEU A 137 37.47 -13.84 -38.71
N ILE A 138 38.77 -14.11 -38.63
CA ILE A 138 39.84 -13.77 -39.59
C ILE A 138 41.21 -13.90 -38.90
N GLN A 139 42.10 -14.61 -39.60
CA GLN A 139 43.57 -14.65 -39.48
C GLN A 139 44.20 -15.43 -38.32
N GLY A 140 44.59 -16.66 -38.66
CA GLY A 140 45.92 -17.11 -38.30
C GLY A 140 46.95 -16.26 -39.05
N ASP A 141 47.94 -15.76 -38.32
CA ASP A 141 49.34 -15.96 -38.67
C ASP A 141 50.24 -15.65 -37.48
N LYS A 142 51.34 -16.38 -37.43
CA LYS A 142 52.37 -16.38 -36.38
C LYS A 142 52.97 -14.98 -36.20
N GLN A 143 53.26 -14.56 -34.97
CA GLN A 143 54.62 -14.12 -34.55
C GLN A 143 54.75 -14.06 -33.02
N ASN A 144 55.95 -14.46 -32.59
CA ASN A 144 56.54 -14.33 -31.26
C ASN A 144 56.39 -12.91 -30.67
N PHE A 145 55.94 -12.79 -29.42
CA PHE A 145 56.43 -11.76 -28.51
C PHE A 145 56.37 -12.26 -27.06
N LYS A 146 57.55 -12.59 -26.52
CA LYS A 146 57.79 -12.62 -25.08
C LYS A 146 57.66 -11.20 -24.54
N SER A 147 56.85 -10.99 -23.52
CA SER A 147 57.14 -10.00 -22.48
C SER A 147 56.35 -10.34 -21.21
N GLU A 148 57.13 -10.49 -20.14
CA GLU A 148 56.71 -10.60 -18.76
C GLU A 148 55.95 -9.34 -18.32
N VAL A 149 54.70 -9.51 -17.90
CA VAL A 149 54.03 -8.77 -16.81
C VAL A 149 52.91 -9.72 -16.35
N GLY A 150 53.04 -10.42 -15.22
CA GLY A 150 52.87 -9.83 -13.90
C GLY A 150 51.38 -9.86 -13.52
N LEU A 151 50.97 -10.94 -12.84
CA LEU A 151 49.84 -11.04 -11.90
C LEU A 151 48.57 -10.23 -12.19
N THR A 152 47.50 -10.91 -12.64
CA THR A 152 46.09 -10.79 -12.15
C THR A 152 45.13 -11.48 -13.13
N LYS A 153 45.11 -12.82 -13.18
CA LYS A 153 44.07 -13.58 -13.93
C LYS A 153 43.20 -14.48 -13.05
N GLN A 154 43.46 -14.54 -11.75
CA GLN A 154 42.71 -15.40 -10.83
C GLN A 154 41.50 -14.69 -10.18
N GLU A 155 41.50 -13.36 -10.08
CA GLU A 155 40.40 -12.59 -9.48
C GLU A 155 39.21 -12.37 -10.43
N GLN A 156 39.42 -12.38 -11.75
CA GLN A 156 38.32 -12.20 -12.73
C GLN A 156 37.41 -13.43 -12.85
N CYS A 157 37.89 -14.64 -12.52
CA CYS A 157 37.05 -15.85 -12.53
C CYS A 157 36.21 -15.99 -11.24
N GLN A 158 36.70 -15.52 -10.08
CA GLN A 158 35.93 -15.55 -8.82
C GLN A 158 34.80 -14.51 -8.79
N MET A 159 35.03 -13.32 -9.36
CA MET A 159 33.99 -12.27 -9.48
C MET A 159 32.78 -12.70 -10.31
N ARG A 160 32.97 -13.59 -11.30
CA ARG A 160 31.87 -14.15 -12.12
C ARG A 160 31.07 -15.24 -11.41
N GLN A 161 31.69 -16.04 -10.54
CA GLN A 161 30.97 -17.05 -9.77
C GLN A 161 30.12 -16.39 -8.66
N ASN A 162 30.66 -15.37 -7.99
CA ASN A 162 29.91 -14.62 -6.97
C ASN A 162 28.70 -13.87 -7.54
N THR A 163 28.81 -13.30 -8.74
CA THR A 163 27.67 -12.59 -9.38
C THR A 163 26.58 -13.51 -9.91
N VAL A 164 26.88 -14.77 -10.22
CA VAL A 164 25.86 -15.76 -10.62
C VAL A 164 25.15 -16.33 -9.38
N GLN A 165 25.88 -16.54 -8.29
CA GLN A 165 25.32 -16.97 -7.00
C GLN A 165 24.39 -15.90 -6.41
N ASP A 166 24.81 -14.62 -6.40
CA ASP A 166 23.99 -13.49 -5.94
C ASP A 166 22.69 -13.33 -6.74
N ASN A 167 22.69 -13.70 -8.03
CA ASN A 167 21.46 -13.67 -8.86
C ASN A 167 20.49 -14.81 -8.49
N LEU A 168 21.00 -16.00 -8.17
CA LEU A 168 20.17 -17.13 -7.73
C LEU A 168 19.55 -16.86 -6.36
N ASP A 169 20.33 -16.32 -5.42
CA ASP A 169 19.82 -15.94 -4.10
C ASP A 169 18.80 -14.81 -4.18
N THR A 170 19.02 -13.83 -5.08
CA THR A 170 18.04 -12.77 -5.34
C THR A 170 16.72 -13.32 -5.90
N ILE A 171 16.76 -14.29 -6.81
CA ILE A 171 15.56 -14.94 -7.36
C ILE A 171 14.85 -15.74 -6.27
N HIS A 172 15.60 -16.46 -5.44
CA HIS A 172 15.02 -17.23 -4.34
C HIS A 172 14.33 -16.34 -3.31
N ILE A 173 14.95 -15.22 -2.94
CA ILE A 173 14.37 -14.22 -2.04
C ILE A 173 13.07 -13.65 -2.65
N GLN A 174 13.07 -13.29 -3.93
CA GLN A 174 11.86 -12.78 -4.60
C GLN A 174 10.73 -13.82 -4.60
N LEU A 175 11.04 -15.10 -4.84
CA LEU A 175 10.05 -16.17 -4.81
C LEU A 175 9.45 -16.35 -3.41
N VAL A 176 10.29 -16.32 -2.38
CA VAL A 176 9.83 -16.41 -0.98
C VAL A 176 9.00 -15.19 -0.59
N GLU A 177 9.39 -13.99 -1.00
CA GLU A 177 8.62 -12.76 -0.78
C GLU A 177 7.25 -12.81 -1.48
N GLU A 178 7.20 -13.33 -2.71
CA GLU A 178 5.95 -13.51 -3.44
C GLU A 178 5.03 -14.54 -2.77
N GLN A 179 5.59 -15.67 -2.32
CA GLN A 179 4.84 -16.64 -1.53
C GLN A 179 4.30 -16.04 -0.23
N ASN A 180 5.12 -15.29 0.50
CA ASN A 180 4.69 -14.59 1.72
C ASN A 180 3.58 -13.57 1.44
N ARG A 181 3.66 -12.85 0.32
CA ARG A 181 2.61 -11.92 -0.11
C ARG A 181 1.31 -12.65 -0.42
N ASN A 182 1.37 -13.78 -1.11
CA ASN A 182 0.20 -14.59 -1.44
C ASN A 182 -0.44 -15.18 -0.17
N GLN A 183 0.37 -15.67 0.77
CA GLN A 183 -0.10 -16.11 2.09
C GLN A 183 -0.77 -14.97 2.87
N ALA A 184 -0.18 -13.76 2.85
CA ALA A 184 -0.77 -12.60 3.53
C ALA A 184 -2.13 -12.21 2.94
N ILE A 185 -2.30 -12.30 1.62
CA ILE A 185 -3.59 -12.06 0.95
C ILE A 185 -4.63 -13.10 1.39
N LEU A 186 -4.25 -14.38 1.42
CA LEU A 186 -5.14 -15.45 1.87
C LEU A 186 -5.58 -15.24 3.32
N ILE A 187 -4.63 -14.92 4.22
CA ILE A 187 -4.93 -14.62 5.63
C ILE A 187 -5.89 -13.43 5.74
N GLN A 188 -5.71 -12.38 4.94
CA GLN A 188 -6.59 -11.22 4.94
C GLN A 188 -8.02 -11.59 4.48
N GLN A 189 -8.15 -12.43 3.45
CA GLN A 189 -9.44 -12.92 2.98
C GLN A 189 -10.14 -13.75 4.05
N LEU A 190 -9.44 -14.69 4.68
CA LEU A 190 -9.97 -15.51 5.78
C LEU A 190 -10.40 -14.66 6.98
N LYS A 191 -9.63 -13.62 7.32
CA LYS A 191 -9.98 -12.68 8.39
C LYS A 191 -11.27 -11.93 8.07
N THR A 192 -11.43 -11.49 6.83
CA THR A 192 -12.65 -10.80 6.36
C THR A 192 -13.86 -11.71 6.42
N GLN A 193 -13.73 -12.96 5.97
CA GLN A 193 -14.80 -13.96 6.05
C GLN A 193 -15.20 -14.27 7.50
N ASN A 194 -14.23 -14.46 8.39
CA ASN A 194 -14.50 -14.70 9.81
C ASN A 194 -15.25 -13.52 10.44
N LEU A 195 -14.86 -12.28 10.13
CA LEU A 195 -15.55 -11.10 10.64
C LEU A 195 -17.01 -11.04 10.18
N TYR A 196 -17.27 -11.36 8.91
CA TYR A 196 -18.63 -11.44 8.38
C TYR A 196 -19.46 -12.53 9.08
N LEU A 197 -18.90 -13.73 9.24
CA LEU A 197 -19.57 -14.84 9.93
C LEU A 197 -19.87 -14.51 11.39
N GLN A 198 -18.94 -13.85 12.08
CA GLN A 198 -19.13 -13.38 13.45
C GLN A 198 -20.28 -12.36 13.53
N GLY A 199 -20.34 -11.40 12.60
CA GLY A 199 -21.45 -10.46 12.51
C GLY A 199 -22.80 -11.16 12.33
N ARG A 200 -22.87 -12.16 11.44
CA ARG A 200 -24.08 -12.95 11.20
C ARG A 200 -24.50 -13.80 12.40
N ALA A 201 -23.54 -14.37 13.12
CA ALA A 201 -23.82 -15.11 14.36
C ALA A 201 -24.43 -14.20 15.44
N ASN A 202 -23.87 -12.99 15.60
CA ASN A 202 -24.40 -12.00 16.54
C ASN A 202 -25.82 -11.56 16.16
N GLN A 203 -26.10 -11.38 14.86
CA GLN A 203 -27.45 -11.06 14.38
C GLN A 203 -28.45 -12.17 14.74
N PHE A 204 -28.13 -13.43 14.44
CA PHE A 204 -29.00 -14.55 14.80
C PHE A 204 -29.23 -14.65 16.31
N GLN A 205 -28.23 -14.32 17.12
CA GLN A 205 -28.39 -14.29 18.57
C GLN A 205 -29.38 -13.21 19.02
N GLN A 206 -29.37 -12.02 18.40
CA GLN A 206 -30.35 -10.96 18.67
C GLN A 206 -31.76 -11.36 18.23
N GLU A 207 -31.91 -11.92 17.02
CA GLU A 207 -33.19 -12.40 16.51
C GLU A 207 -33.79 -13.48 17.42
N LYS A 208 -32.95 -14.40 17.90
CA LYS A 208 -33.36 -15.42 18.88
C LYS A 208 -33.87 -14.80 20.19
N GLN A 209 -33.20 -13.76 20.70
CA GLN A 209 -33.64 -13.06 21.90
C GLN A 209 -34.99 -12.38 21.70
N GLN A 210 -35.19 -11.71 20.57
CA GLN A 210 -36.47 -11.08 20.22
C GLN A 210 -37.58 -12.12 20.10
N LEU A 211 -37.33 -13.25 19.43
CA LEU A 211 -38.30 -14.32 19.29
C LEU A 211 -38.72 -14.90 20.66
N ASN A 212 -37.75 -15.09 21.57
CA ASN A 212 -38.04 -15.54 22.93
C ASN A 212 -38.91 -14.55 23.70
N GLN A 213 -38.67 -13.25 23.57
CA GLN A 213 -39.50 -12.21 24.18
C GLN A 213 -40.93 -12.25 23.62
N ASN A 214 -41.07 -12.34 22.29
CA ASN A 214 -42.37 -12.46 21.64
C ASN A 214 -43.13 -13.71 22.09
N TYR A 215 -42.44 -14.84 22.19
CA TYR A 215 -43.04 -16.09 22.68
C TYR A 215 -43.50 -15.98 24.14
N SER A 216 -42.69 -15.36 24.99
CA SER A 216 -43.07 -15.09 26.39
C SER A 216 -44.31 -14.22 26.47
N TYR A 217 -44.39 -13.17 25.66
CA TYR A 217 -45.55 -12.28 25.62
C TYR A 217 -46.82 -13.02 25.17
N LEU A 218 -46.73 -13.81 24.09
CA LEU A 218 -47.84 -14.60 23.60
C LEU A 218 -48.33 -15.62 24.64
N THR A 219 -47.40 -16.24 25.36
CA THR A 219 -47.71 -17.18 26.45
C THR A 219 -48.50 -16.50 27.56
N ILE A 220 -48.10 -15.28 27.95
CA ILE A 220 -48.82 -14.49 28.96
C ILE A 220 -50.24 -14.16 28.47
N GLN A 221 -50.39 -13.68 27.23
CA GLN A 221 -51.70 -13.37 26.66
C GLN A 221 -52.63 -14.59 26.62
N TYR A 222 -52.09 -15.75 26.21
CA TYR A 222 -52.82 -17.01 26.18
C TYR A 222 -53.32 -17.41 27.57
N ASN A 223 -52.45 -17.32 28.58
CA ASN A 223 -52.81 -17.63 29.96
C ASN A 223 -53.88 -16.68 30.50
N GLN A 224 -53.81 -15.38 30.18
CA GLN A 224 -54.86 -14.41 30.54
C GLN A 224 -56.20 -14.77 29.91
N LEU A 225 -56.20 -15.14 28.62
CA LEU A 225 -57.41 -15.57 27.92
C LEU A 225 -58.01 -16.84 28.55
N GLN A 226 -57.18 -17.84 28.86
CA GLN A 226 -57.65 -19.04 29.55
C GLN A 226 -58.32 -18.72 30.89
N GLN A 227 -57.77 -17.79 31.65
CA GLN A 227 -58.38 -17.36 32.91
C GLN A 227 -59.75 -16.72 32.66
N MET A 228 -59.88 -15.82 31.69
CA MET A 228 -61.17 -15.21 31.34
C MET A 228 -62.21 -16.25 30.92
N VAL A 229 -61.83 -17.23 30.10
CA VAL A 229 -62.74 -18.30 29.66
C VAL A 229 -63.24 -19.13 30.84
N ARG A 230 -62.37 -19.44 31.83
CA ARG A 230 -62.78 -20.17 33.04
C ARG A 230 -63.82 -19.42 33.87
N TYR A 231 -63.76 -18.09 33.92
CA TYR A 231 -64.75 -17.28 34.64
C TYR A 231 -66.03 -17.05 33.83
N ALA A 232 -65.93 -16.99 32.50
CA ALA A 232 -67.07 -16.73 31.62
C ALA A 232 -67.91 -17.98 31.33
N MET A 233 -67.32 -19.17 31.36
CA MET A 233 -68.05 -20.43 31.13
C MET A 233 -68.79 -20.88 32.39
N PRO A 234 -70.13 -21.00 32.36
CA PRO A 234 -70.87 -21.58 33.47
C PRO A 234 -70.47 -23.05 33.67
N GLN A 235 -70.21 -23.42 34.92
CA GLN A 235 -69.93 -24.79 35.33
C GLN A 235 -71.22 -25.60 35.17
N TYR A 236 -71.41 -26.26 34.02
CA TYR A 236 -72.45 -27.26 33.85
C TYR A 236 -72.06 -28.49 34.67
N HIS A 237 -72.28 -28.44 35.99
CA HIS A 237 -72.34 -29.64 36.81
C HIS A 237 -73.53 -30.45 36.31
N GLN A 238 -73.24 -31.60 35.71
CA GLN A 238 -74.21 -32.63 35.38
C GLN A 238 -74.31 -33.59 36.57
N PRO A 239 -75.33 -33.49 37.45
CA PRO A 239 -75.69 -34.60 38.31
C PRO A 239 -76.55 -35.56 37.49
N TYR A 240 -75.91 -36.48 36.76
CA TYR A 240 -76.59 -37.72 36.40
C TYR A 240 -76.53 -38.65 37.62
N LEU A 241 -77.55 -38.51 38.47
CA LEU A 241 -77.93 -39.54 39.44
C LEU A 241 -78.65 -40.65 38.65
N PHE A 242 -78.00 -41.82 38.56
CA PHE A 242 -78.68 -43.09 38.28
C PHE A 242 -79.24 -43.66 39.59
#